data_AF-A0A081API0-F1
#
_entry.id   AF-A0A081API0-F1
#
_cell.length_a   1.000
_cell.length_b   1.000
_cell.length_c   1.000
_cell.angle_alpha   90.00
_cell.angle_beta   90.00
_cell.angle_gamma   90.00
#
_symmetry.space_group_name_H-M   'P 1'
#
loop_
_entity.id
_entity.type
_entity.pdbx_description
1 polymer ?
#
loop_
_entity_poly.entity_id
_entity_poly.type
_entity_poly.pdbx_seq_one_letter_code
_entity_poly.pdbx_strand_id
1 'polypeptide(L)'
;MLSRERLRRELEREWALIESAEKKLVGEKKKVVTEWVSVEDAQREYDAKRDEFEKNVSKHFSFLPDDTVIVFNVGGQLFKSTVKVWTRDRFSILAHLCTKSPQLRPDKDGSFFFDRDFWVFQFIHVFLRDNKLPDAVEELRELYCEASFYRLGLLRHAIEARMIGEDAMAANVLQLRPGNAINLPAAAVVEEKDGKSASPVTERSKLKIPSKYSELPDPFGFTSKKQR
;
A
#
# COMPACT_ATOMS: atom_id res chain seq x y z
N MET A 1 -29.21 -12.08 -59.47
CA MET A 1 -28.11 -11.11 -59.72
C MET A 1 -28.11 -10.00 -58.66
N LEU A 2 -29.17 -9.18 -58.56
CA LEU A 2 -29.26 -8.00 -57.67
C LEU A 2 -29.07 -8.27 -56.16
N SER A 3 -29.56 -9.40 -55.62
CA SER A 3 -29.42 -9.73 -54.19
C SER A 3 -27.98 -10.05 -53.79
N ARG A 4 -27.25 -10.77 -54.66
CA ARG A 4 -25.84 -11.14 -54.46
C ARG A 4 -24.93 -9.92 -54.46
N GLU A 5 -25.23 -8.92 -55.28
CA GLU A 5 -24.47 -7.66 -55.30
C GLU A 5 -24.74 -6.77 -54.08
N ARG A 6 -25.97 -6.76 -53.55
CA ARG A 6 -26.25 -6.02 -52.30
C ARG A 6 -25.50 -6.62 -51.13
N LEU A 7 -25.56 -7.94 -50.98
CA LEU A 7 -24.84 -8.68 -49.95
C LEU A 7 -23.32 -8.44 -50.04
N ARG A 8 -22.76 -8.42 -51.25
CA ARG A 8 -21.34 -8.12 -51.47
C ARG A 8 -20.95 -6.72 -50.96
N ARG A 9 -21.74 -5.69 -51.30
CA ARG A 9 -21.48 -4.31 -50.86
C ARG A 9 -21.66 -4.15 -49.35
N GLU A 10 -22.58 -4.90 -48.74
CA GLU A 10 -22.79 -4.90 -47.29
C GLU A 10 -21.60 -5.52 -46.56
N LEU A 11 -21.13 -6.69 -47.00
CA LEU A 11 -19.91 -7.30 -46.51
C LEU A 11 -18.71 -6.35 -46.65
N GLU A 12 -18.51 -5.73 -47.81
CA GLU A 12 -17.40 -4.78 -48.03
C GLU A 12 -17.41 -3.62 -47.04
N ARG A 13 -18.59 -3.10 -46.65
CA ARG A 13 -18.71 -2.05 -45.63
C ARG A 13 -18.39 -2.55 -44.24
N GLU A 14 -18.91 -3.72 -43.85
CA GLU A 14 -18.63 -4.32 -42.55
C GLU A 14 -17.14 -4.65 -42.39
N TRP A 15 -16.52 -5.20 -43.44
CA TRP A 15 -15.09 -5.45 -43.49
C TRP A 15 -14.27 -4.17 -43.34
N ALA A 16 -14.68 -3.07 -44.00
CA ALA A 16 -14.01 -1.78 -43.87
C ALA A 16 -14.12 -1.19 -42.44
N LEU A 17 -15.26 -1.40 -41.76
CA LEU A 17 -15.43 -1.01 -40.36
C LEU A 17 -14.51 -1.81 -39.43
N ILE A 18 -14.43 -3.13 -39.64
CA ILE A 18 -13.53 -4.01 -38.88
C ILE A 18 -12.08 -3.56 -39.08
N GLU A 19 -11.65 -3.34 -40.32
CA GLU A 19 -10.27 -2.91 -40.60
C GLU A 19 -9.95 -1.55 -39.97
N SER A 20 -10.93 -0.62 -39.94
CA SER A 20 -10.78 0.66 -39.25
C SER A 20 -10.64 0.49 -37.74
N ALA A 21 -11.44 -0.39 -37.13
CA ALA A 21 -11.37 -0.69 -35.70
C ALA A 21 -10.04 -1.38 -35.33
N GLU A 22 -9.58 -2.34 -36.15
CA GLU A 22 -8.29 -3.00 -35.98
C GLU A 22 -7.13 -2.00 -36.05
N LYS A 23 -7.15 -1.06 -37.02
CA LYS A 23 -6.14 0.01 -37.11
C LYS A 23 -6.12 0.89 -35.87
N LYS A 24 -7.29 1.25 -35.32
CA LYS A 24 -7.38 2.02 -34.07
C LYS A 24 -6.80 1.23 -32.89
N LEU A 25 -7.19 -0.03 -32.75
CA LEU A 25 -6.72 -0.90 -31.66
C LEU A 25 -5.21 -1.15 -31.74
N VAL A 26 -4.64 -1.30 -32.93
CA VAL A 26 -3.19 -1.37 -33.12
C VAL A 26 -2.51 -0.05 -32.72
N GLY A 27 -3.10 1.09 -33.05
CA GLY A 27 -2.61 2.39 -32.62
C GLY A 27 -2.60 2.55 -31.10
N GLU A 28 -3.68 2.15 -30.43
CA GLU A 28 -3.79 2.14 -28.97
C GLU A 28 -2.81 1.17 -28.33
N LYS A 29 -2.69 -0.06 -28.86
CA LYS A 29 -1.71 -1.05 -28.40
C LYS A 29 -0.29 -0.49 -28.48
N LYS A 30 0.06 0.22 -29.56
CA LYS A 30 1.37 0.87 -29.68
C LYS A 30 1.60 1.91 -28.59
N LYS A 31 0.60 2.75 -28.28
CA LYS A 31 0.68 3.74 -27.20
C LYS A 31 0.89 3.08 -25.83
N VAL A 32 0.10 2.05 -25.53
CA VAL A 32 0.23 1.29 -24.27
C VAL A 32 1.63 0.67 -24.15
N VAL A 33 2.14 0.07 -25.22
CA VAL A 33 3.49 -0.51 -25.23
C VAL A 33 4.56 0.56 -24.97
N THR A 34 4.45 1.74 -25.58
CA THR A 34 5.41 2.82 -25.34
C THR A 34 5.38 3.34 -23.90
N GLU A 35 4.18 3.50 -23.32
CA GLU A 35 4.05 3.89 -21.91
C GLU A 35 4.60 2.81 -20.98
N TRP A 36 4.35 1.54 -21.28
CA TRP A 36 4.86 0.42 -20.48
C TRP A 36 6.39 0.36 -20.47
N VAL A 37 7.03 0.49 -21.63
CA VAL A 37 8.50 0.58 -21.72
C VAL A 37 9.04 1.76 -20.90
N SER A 38 8.38 2.91 -20.96
CA SER A 38 8.78 4.08 -20.15
C SER A 38 8.65 3.82 -18.64
N VAL A 39 7.62 3.09 -18.21
CA VAL A 39 7.42 2.72 -16.80
C VAL A 39 8.47 1.70 -16.36
N GLU A 40 8.79 0.71 -17.19
CA GLU A 40 9.82 -0.28 -16.90
C GLU A 40 11.20 0.36 -16.76
N ASP A 41 11.55 1.28 -17.64
CA ASP A 41 12.83 1.99 -17.56
C ASP A 41 12.90 2.88 -16.31
N ALA A 42 11.79 3.56 -15.95
CA ALA A 42 11.70 4.33 -14.72
C ALA A 42 11.82 3.45 -13.46
N GLN A 43 11.19 2.27 -13.46
CA GLN A 43 11.29 1.29 -12.38
C GLN A 43 12.72 0.78 -12.24
N ARG A 44 13.39 0.45 -13.36
CA ARG A 44 14.80 0.03 -13.37
C ARG A 44 15.70 1.12 -12.80
N GLU A 45 15.49 2.38 -13.16
CA GLU A 45 16.27 3.50 -12.64
C GLU A 45 16.04 3.70 -11.13
N TYR A 46 14.79 3.59 -10.68
CA TYR A 46 14.45 3.66 -9.26
C TYR A 46 15.12 2.54 -8.45
N ASP A 47 15.06 1.30 -8.94
CA ASP A 47 15.68 0.15 -8.28
C ASP A 47 17.21 0.29 -8.24
N ALA A 48 17.84 0.79 -9.31
CA ALA A 48 19.27 1.08 -9.33
C ALA A 48 19.67 2.14 -8.28
N LYS A 49 18.91 3.23 -8.16
CA LYS A 49 19.13 4.28 -7.15
C LYS A 49 18.94 3.74 -5.73
N ARG A 50 17.93 2.89 -5.52
CA ARG A 50 17.68 2.23 -4.22
C ARG A 50 18.85 1.33 -3.82
N ASP A 51 19.35 0.52 -4.74
CA ASP A 51 20.47 -0.38 -4.48
C ASP A 51 21.75 0.38 -4.17
N GLU A 52 22.02 1.48 -4.88
CA GLU A 52 23.14 2.37 -4.59
C GLU A 52 23.01 2.99 -3.19
N PHE A 53 21.81 3.47 -2.84
CA PHE A 53 21.52 4.01 -1.52
C PHE A 53 21.75 2.96 -0.42
N GLU A 54 21.20 1.75 -0.55
CA GLU A 54 21.38 0.67 0.43
C GLU A 54 22.85 0.24 0.58
N LYS A 55 23.62 0.22 -0.53
CA LYS A 55 25.07 -0.01 -0.49
C LYS A 55 25.78 1.09 0.30
N ASN A 56 25.41 2.35 0.09
CA ASN A 56 26.00 3.47 0.81
C ASN A 56 25.65 3.43 2.30
N VAL A 57 24.38 3.18 2.62
CA VAL A 57 23.90 3.03 4.01
C VAL A 57 24.63 1.89 4.72
N SER A 58 24.78 0.73 4.08
CA SER A 58 25.47 -0.43 4.66
C SER A 58 26.95 -0.16 4.98
N LYS A 59 27.61 0.74 4.24
CA LYS A 59 28.99 1.16 4.55
C LYS A 59 29.07 2.04 5.80
N HIS A 60 28.08 2.91 6.00
CA HIS A 60 28.07 3.86 7.11
C HIS A 60 27.44 3.33 8.39
N PHE A 61 26.48 2.41 8.28
CA PHE A 61 25.71 1.87 9.40
C PHE A 61 26.02 0.39 9.62
N SER A 62 27.21 0.12 10.18
CA SER A 62 27.53 -1.24 10.65
C SER A 62 26.91 -1.46 12.02
N PHE A 63 25.71 -2.03 12.05
CA PHE A 63 25.01 -2.38 13.29
C PHE A 63 25.65 -3.58 14.01
N LEU A 64 25.40 -3.65 15.32
CA LEU A 64 25.63 -4.84 16.13
C LEU A 64 24.66 -5.97 15.69
N PRO A 65 24.90 -7.24 16.06
CA PRO A 65 23.98 -8.34 15.76
C PRO A 65 22.57 -8.08 16.30
N ASP A 66 21.54 -8.43 15.52
CA ASP A 66 20.13 -8.16 15.79
C ASP A 66 19.66 -8.60 17.18
N ASP A 67 20.19 -9.71 17.70
CA ASP A 67 19.83 -10.30 19.00
C ASP A 67 20.55 -9.66 20.19
N THR A 68 21.51 -8.77 19.94
CA THR A 68 22.25 -8.06 20.99
C THR A 68 21.29 -7.17 21.77
N VAL A 69 21.31 -7.24 23.10
CA VAL A 69 20.48 -6.40 23.96
C VAL A 69 21.20 -5.10 24.27
N ILE A 70 20.53 -3.98 24.04
CA ILE A 70 21.01 -2.64 24.37
C ILE A 70 20.02 -1.97 25.32
N VAL A 71 20.57 -1.21 26.26
CA VAL A 71 19.82 -0.53 27.31
C VAL A 71 19.91 0.98 27.13
N PHE A 72 18.76 1.63 27.09
CA PHE A 72 18.64 3.08 27.13
C PHE A 72 18.11 3.50 28.50
N ASN A 73 18.80 4.44 29.15
CA ASN A 73 18.34 5.10 30.36
C ASN A 73 17.73 6.44 29.97
N VAL A 74 16.40 6.58 30.06
CA VAL A 74 15.67 7.78 29.66
C VAL A 74 15.08 8.39 30.93
N GLY A 75 15.52 9.58 31.33
CA GLY A 75 15.01 10.28 32.52
C GLY A 75 15.15 9.48 33.83
N GLY A 76 16.07 8.51 33.88
CA GLY A 76 16.25 7.59 35.01
C GLY A 76 15.57 6.21 34.84
N GLN A 77 14.69 6.04 33.84
CA GLN A 77 14.03 4.78 33.54
C GLN A 77 14.81 3.95 32.52
N LEU A 78 15.04 2.68 32.84
CA LEU A 78 15.76 1.76 31.96
C LEU A 78 14.82 1.06 30.97
N PHE A 79 15.13 1.16 29.69
CA PHE A 79 14.49 0.49 28.58
C PHE A 79 15.45 -0.50 27.94
N LYS A 80 15.11 -1.80 28.01
CA LYS A 80 15.92 -2.88 27.44
C LYS A 80 15.21 -3.45 26.22
N SER A 81 15.92 -3.56 25.10
CA SER A 81 15.42 -4.23 23.90
C SER A 81 16.58 -4.68 23.03
N THR A 82 16.27 -5.43 21.98
CA THR A 82 17.26 -5.93 21.03
C THR A 82 17.62 -4.86 20.01
N VAL A 83 18.80 -4.97 19.41
CA VAL A 83 19.25 -4.11 18.28
C VAL A 83 18.21 -4.10 17.18
N LYS A 84 17.56 -5.23 16.89
CA LYS A 84 16.47 -5.33 15.90
C LYS A 84 15.33 -4.34 16.14
N VAL A 85 14.95 -4.12 17.40
CA VAL A 85 13.87 -3.19 17.76
C VAL A 85 14.36 -1.75 17.66
N TRP A 86 15.55 -1.46 18.22
CA TRP A 86 16.10 -0.11 18.23
C TRP A 86 16.52 0.40 16.85
N THR A 87 16.85 -0.50 15.93
CA THR A 87 17.24 -0.17 14.55
C THR A 87 16.08 -0.24 13.56
N ARG A 88 14.85 -0.43 14.03
CA ARG A 88 13.66 -0.48 13.15
C ARG A 88 13.52 0.81 12.35
N ASP A 89 13.87 1.95 12.95
CA ASP A 89 14.17 3.18 12.21
C ASP A 89 15.69 3.40 12.14
N ARG A 90 16.27 2.90 11.04
CA ARG A 90 17.72 2.82 10.80
C ARG A 90 18.45 4.16 10.80
N PHE A 91 17.74 5.28 10.62
CA PHE A 91 18.33 6.62 10.60
C PHE A 91 18.10 7.41 11.89
N SER A 92 17.50 6.77 12.89
CA SER A 92 17.25 7.37 14.20
C SER A 92 18.52 7.47 15.05
N ILE A 93 18.46 8.31 16.08
CA ILE A 93 19.52 8.42 17.10
C ILE A 93 19.70 7.07 17.80
N LEU A 94 18.59 6.38 18.13
CA LEU A 94 18.62 5.09 18.80
C LEU A 94 19.36 4.04 17.96
N ALA A 95 19.07 3.97 16.66
CA ALA A 95 19.75 3.06 15.75
C ALA A 95 21.25 3.37 15.66
N HIS A 96 21.63 4.65 15.61
CA HIS A 96 23.02 5.04 15.54
C HIS A 96 23.84 4.58 16.76
N LEU A 97 23.24 4.54 17.94
CA LEU A 97 23.86 4.02 19.16
C LEU A 97 23.97 2.49 19.18
N CYS A 98 23.26 1.80 18.29
CA CYS A 98 23.35 0.35 18.09
C CYS A 98 24.43 -0.04 17.05
N THR A 99 25.22 0.91 16.58
CA THR A 99 26.34 0.63 15.66
C THR A 99 27.55 0.09 16.40
N LYS A 100 28.47 -0.55 15.67
CA LYS A 100 29.76 -1.03 16.22
C LYS A 100 30.65 0.10 16.75
N SER A 101 30.45 1.32 16.27
CA SER A 101 31.20 2.51 16.63
C SER A 101 30.24 3.67 16.93
N PRO A 102 29.53 3.63 18.07
CA PRO A 102 28.57 4.68 18.42
C PRO A 102 29.30 5.99 18.74
N GLN A 103 28.70 7.12 18.35
CA GLN A 103 29.26 8.45 18.64
C GLN A 103 29.18 8.81 20.13
N LEU A 104 28.14 8.36 20.82
CA LEU A 104 28.00 8.53 22.26
C LEU A 104 28.67 7.36 22.98
N ARG A 105 29.34 7.63 24.09
CA ARG A 105 29.87 6.57 24.96
C ARG A 105 28.78 6.10 25.92
N PRO A 106 28.64 4.79 26.15
CA PRO A 106 27.75 4.30 27.20
C PRO A 106 28.29 4.69 28.58
N ASP A 107 27.40 4.73 29.55
CA ASP A 107 27.74 4.88 30.96
C ASP A 107 28.46 3.63 31.50
N LYS A 108 28.90 3.68 32.75
CA LYS A 108 29.60 2.58 33.46
C LYS A 108 28.85 1.25 33.40
N ASP A 109 27.52 1.32 33.42
CA ASP A 109 26.63 0.16 33.41
C ASP A 109 26.31 -0.32 31.98
N GLY A 110 26.92 0.26 30.95
CA GLY A 110 26.69 -0.07 29.54
C GLY A 110 25.42 0.54 28.94
N SER A 111 24.68 1.35 29.70
CA SER A 111 23.46 2.02 29.23
C SER A 111 23.76 3.38 28.60
N PHE A 112 22.96 3.79 27.63
CA PHE A 112 23.03 5.14 27.05
C PHE A 112 21.99 6.05 27.70
N PHE A 113 22.44 7.18 28.24
CA PHE A 113 21.58 8.10 28.98
C PHE A 113 20.98 9.20 28.09
N PHE A 114 19.69 9.48 28.30
CA PHE A 114 18.94 10.60 27.72
C PHE A 114 18.18 11.33 28.81
N ASP A 115 18.37 12.64 28.90
CA ASP A 115 17.62 13.51 29.81
C ASP A 115 16.28 13.92 29.18
N ARG A 116 15.36 12.95 29.05
CA ARG A 116 14.05 13.09 28.38
C ARG A 116 12.96 12.39 29.18
N ASP A 117 11.70 12.67 28.84
CA ASP A 117 10.56 12.05 29.51
C ASP A 117 10.41 10.58 29.15
N PHE A 118 10.45 9.72 30.16
CA PHE A 118 10.31 8.28 30.00
C PHE A 118 8.86 7.85 29.71
N TRP A 119 7.86 8.63 30.14
CA TRP A 119 6.46 8.29 29.91
C TRP A 119 6.14 8.31 28.42
N VAL A 120 6.56 9.38 27.73
CA VAL A 120 6.39 9.49 26.28
C VAL A 120 7.29 8.49 25.55
N PHE A 121 8.51 8.24 26.06
CA PHE A 121 9.42 7.24 25.47
C PHE A 121 8.86 5.81 25.51
N GLN A 122 8.01 5.46 26.49
CA GLN A 122 7.33 4.17 26.51
C GLN A 122 6.52 3.94 25.22
N PHE A 123 5.84 4.97 24.70
CA PHE A 123 5.11 4.86 23.44
C PHE A 123 6.04 4.70 22.24
N ILE A 124 7.21 5.35 22.24
CA ILE A 124 8.26 5.11 21.23
C ILE A 124 8.65 3.63 21.25
N HIS A 125 8.94 3.08 22.41
CA HIS A 125 9.38 1.69 22.54
C HIS A 125 8.27 0.71 22.09
N VAL A 126 7.02 0.96 22.44
CA VAL A 126 5.87 0.16 21.98
C VAL A 126 5.70 0.25 20.47
N PHE A 127 5.82 1.44 19.89
CA PHE A 127 5.76 1.62 18.44
C PHE A 127 6.89 0.88 17.73
N LEU A 128 8.12 0.93 18.25
CA LEU A 128 9.26 0.23 17.66
C LEU A 128 9.10 -1.30 17.72
N ARG A 129 8.35 -1.84 18.67
CA ARG A 129 8.06 -3.29 18.75
C ARG A 129 6.89 -3.70 17.86
N ASP A 130 5.76 -3.02 18.02
CA ASP A 130 4.46 -3.52 17.57
C ASP A 130 3.79 -2.63 16.50
N ASN A 131 4.41 -1.52 16.09
CA ASN A 131 3.81 -0.50 15.20
C ASN A 131 2.52 0.14 15.75
N LYS A 132 2.34 0.17 17.08
CA LYS A 132 1.13 0.74 17.69
C LYS A 132 1.35 2.20 18.08
N LEU A 133 0.35 3.03 17.80
CA LEU A 133 0.26 4.41 18.25
C LEU A 133 -0.73 4.51 19.42
N PRO A 134 -0.56 5.48 20.33
CA PRO A 134 -1.58 5.81 21.32
C PRO A 134 -2.87 6.30 20.63
N ASP A 135 -4.00 6.23 21.33
CA ASP A 135 -5.31 6.66 20.80
C ASP A 135 -5.58 8.15 21.06
N ALA A 136 -5.11 8.72 22.17
CA ALA A 136 -5.39 10.11 22.50
C ALA A 136 -4.56 11.08 21.63
N VAL A 137 -5.19 12.19 21.23
CA VAL A 137 -4.56 13.19 20.35
C VAL A 137 -3.47 13.97 21.10
N GLU A 138 -3.66 14.20 22.39
CA GLU A 138 -2.68 14.85 23.27
C GLU A 138 -1.39 14.02 23.35
N GLU A 139 -1.53 12.71 23.57
CA GLU A 139 -0.40 11.76 23.59
C GLU A 139 0.33 11.73 22.24
N LEU A 140 -0.39 11.77 21.12
CA LEU A 140 0.22 11.84 19.79
C LEU A 140 1.07 13.11 19.61
N ARG A 141 0.61 14.27 20.11
CA ARG A 141 1.34 15.53 19.97
C ARG A 141 2.65 15.50 20.75
N GLU A 142 2.62 15.03 21.99
CA GLU A 142 3.82 14.84 22.82
C GLU A 142 4.76 13.82 22.18
N LEU A 143 4.21 12.69 21.71
CA LEU A 143 4.96 11.66 21.01
C LEU A 143 5.61 12.18 19.72
N TYR A 144 4.97 13.09 18.99
CA TYR A 144 5.53 13.71 17.79
C TYR A 144 6.79 14.55 18.12
N CYS A 145 6.76 15.27 19.24
CA CYS A 145 7.91 16.04 19.73
C CYS A 145 9.09 15.11 20.08
N GLU A 146 8.85 14.02 20.83
CA GLU A 146 9.91 13.05 21.13
C GLU A 146 10.38 12.29 19.88
N ALA A 147 9.47 11.91 18.99
CA ALA A 147 9.84 11.28 17.72
C ALA A 147 10.74 12.18 16.87
N SER A 148 10.52 13.49 16.93
CA SER A 148 11.38 14.49 16.28
C SER A 148 12.75 14.57 16.94
N PHE A 149 12.82 14.55 18.28
CA PHE A 149 14.09 14.53 19.02
C PHE A 149 14.94 13.30 18.66
N TYR A 150 14.36 12.09 18.73
CA TYR A 150 15.07 10.85 18.39
C TYR A 150 15.26 10.62 16.88
N ARG A 151 14.76 11.54 16.04
CA ARG A 151 14.78 11.46 14.57
C ARG A 151 14.13 10.18 14.03
N LEU A 152 13.01 9.79 14.65
CA LEU A 152 12.21 8.64 14.27
C LEU A 152 11.27 9.03 13.13
N GLY A 153 11.79 9.00 11.91
CA GLY A 153 11.04 9.26 10.69
C GLY A 153 9.80 8.38 10.57
N LEU A 154 9.93 7.07 10.76
CA LEU A 154 8.79 6.14 10.62
C LEU A 154 7.64 6.49 11.57
N LEU A 155 7.97 6.85 12.81
CA LEU A 155 6.99 7.24 13.82
C LEU A 155 6.32 8.58 13.47
N ARG A 156 7.09 9.58 13.06
CA ARG A 156 6.55 10.90 12.66
C ARG A 156 5.54 10.77 11.51
N HIS A 157 5.88 10.04 10.47
CA HIS A 157 4.97 9.83 9.33
C HIS A 157 3.71 9.04 9.74
N ALA A 158 3.84 8.06 10.63
CA ALA A 158 2.70 7.31 11.14
C ALA A 158 1.73 8.21 11.94
N ILE A 159 2.26 9.12 12.77
CA ILE A 159 1.45 10.10 13.50
C ILE A 159 0.79 11.08 12.54
N GLU A 160 1.53 11.63 11.58
CA GLU A 160 1.00 12.56 10.55
C GLU A 160 -0.15 11.92 9.76
N ALA A 161 0.02 10.67 9.32
CA ALA A 161 -1.03 9.93 8.62
C ALA A 161 -2.28 9.71 9.50
N ARG A 162 -2.10 9.42 10.79
CA ARG A 162 -3.21 9.26 11.73
C ARG A 162 -3.98 10.57 11.92
N MET A 163 -3.27 11.68 12.11
CA MET A 163 -3.88 13.00 12.32
C MET A 163 -4.61 13.51 11.06
N ILE A 164 -4.04 13.33 9.87
CA ILE A 164 -4.70 13.68 8.60
C ILE A 164 -5.97 12.83 8.39
N GLY A 165 -5.92 11.54 8.75
CA GLY A 165 -7.07 10.63 8.66
C GLY A 165 -8.22 11.05 9.59
N GLU A 166 -7.91 11.47 10.81
CA GLU A 166 -8.91 12.00 11.75
C GLU A 166 -9.51 13.33 11.29
N ASP A 167 -8.69 14.25 10.78
CA ASP A 167 -9.16 15.53 10.22
C ASP A 167 -10.09 15.31 9.01
N ALA A 168 -9.74 14.36 8.13
CA ALA A 168 -10.58 14.00 6.98
C ALA A 168 -11.89 13.31 7.41
N MET A 169 -11.87 12.44 8.43
CA MET A 169 -13.09 11.84 8.98
C MET A 169 -13.98 12.87 9.68
N ALA A 170 -13.41 13.77 10.48
CA ALA A 170 -14.16 14.82 11.17
C ALA A 170 -14.80 15.80 10.18
N ALA A 171 -14.09 16.19 9.12
CA ALA A 171 -14.64 17.01 8.04
C ALA A 171 -15.80 16.32 7.32
N ASN A 172 -15.70 15.00 7.08
CA ASN A 172 -16.78 14.22 6.46
C ASN A 172 -18.01 14.08 7.38
N VAL A 173 -17.81 13.90 8.70
CA VAL A 173 -18.93 13.79 9.68
C VAL A 173 -19.68 15.12 9.81
N LEU A 174 -18.97 16.25 9.79
CA LEU A 174 -19.57 17.59 9.83
C LEU A 174 -20.31 17.98 8.53
N GLN A 175 -20.06 17.30 7.41
CA GLN A 175 -20.78 17.49 6.15
C GLN A 175 -22.12 16.75 6.07
N LEU A 176 -22.46 15.88 7.03
CA LEU A 176 -23.81 15.31 7.16
C LEU A 176 -24.76 16.38 7.74
N ARG A 177 -25.25 17.29 6.89
CA ARG A 177 -26.37 18.19 7.22
C ARG A 177 -27.64 17.37 7.51
N PRO A 178 -28.35 17.61 8.63
CA PRO A 178 -29.71 17.14 8.81
C PRO A 178 -30.64 18.08 8.06
N GLY A 179 -31.17 17.65 6.92
CA GLY A 179 -31.99 18.54 6.10
C GLY A 179 -32.59 17.86 4.87
N ASN A 180 -33.57 16.98 5.10
CA ASN A 180 -34.78 16.95 4.27
C ASN A 180 -35.86 16.10 4.95
N ALA A 181 -36.68 16.77 5.74
CA ALA A 181 -38.01 16.28 6.07
C ALA A 181 -38.94 16.60 4.89
N ILE A 182 -39.27 15.62 4.06
CA ILE A 182 -40.47 15.67 3.20
C ILE A 182 -41.07 14.25 3.08
N ASN A 183 -42.18 14.08 3.80
CA ASN A 183 -43.41 13.32 3.51
C ASN A 183 -43.35 11.83 3.12
N LEU A 184 -43.92 11.01 4.02
CA LEU A 184 -44.67 9.79 3.69
C LEU A 184 -45.77 10.08 2.65
N PRO A 185 -46.16 9.07 1.85
CA PRO A 185 -47.46 8.49 2.14
C PRO A 185 -47.44 6.96 2.28
N ALA A 186 -48.49 6.50 2.95
CA ALA A 186 -48.73 5.16 3.43
C ALA A 186 -49.29 4.18 2.38
N ALA A 187 -49.26 2.91 2.78
CA ALA A 187 -50.01 1.74 2.31
C ALA A 187 -49.45 0.96 1.10
N ALA A 188 -48.87 -0.21 1.36
CA ALA A 188 -49.62 -1.48 1.30
C ALA A 188 -48.70 -2.66 1.65
N VAL A 189 -49.12 -3.42 2.67
CA VAL A 189 -48.59 -4.71 3.11
C VAL A 189 -49.18 -5.81 2.22
N VAL A 190 -48.35 -6.69 1.65
CA VAL A 190 -48.75 -8.09 1.39
C VAL A 190 -47.50 -8.99 1.43
N GLU A 191 -47.46 -9.88 2.41
CA GLU A 191 -46.65 -11.11 2.41
C GLU A 191 -47.38 -12.22 1.63
N GLU A 192 -46.67 -13.08 0.89
CA GLU A 192 -46.64 -14.54 1.13
C GLU A 192 -45.86 -15.32 0.04
N LYS A 193 -44.91 -16.13 0.53
CA LYS A 193 -44.62 -17.56 0.26
C LYS A 193 -44.28 -18.16 -1.12
N ASP A 194 -43.14 -18.87 -1.07
CA ASP A 194 -42.84 -20.26 -1.50
C ASP A 194 -43.48 -20.86 -2.76
N GLY A 195 -42.65 -21.38 -3.68
CA GLY A 195 -43.15 -22.22 -4.78
C GLY A 195 -42.17 -22.65 -5.88
N LYS A 196 -41.12 -23.39 -5.52
CA LYS A 196 -40.45 -24.50 -6.26
C LYS A 196 -40.92 -24.85 -7.70
N SER A 197 -39.99 -24.86 -8.67
CA SER A 197 -39.82 -25.84 -9.79
C SER A 197 -38.85 -25.24 -10.82
N ALA A 198 -37.69 -25.82 -11.14
CA ALA A 198 -37.40 -27.01 -11.94
C ALA A 198 -36.52 -26.58 -13.15
N SER A 199 -35.30 -27.11 -13.20
CA SER A 199 -34.31 -26.93 -14.29
C SER A 199 -34.82 -27.48 -15.62
N PRO A 200 -34.22 -27.09 -16.77
CA PRO A 200 -33.12 -27.91 -17.25
C PRO A 200 -31.96 -27.16 -17.94
N VAL A 201 -30.76 -27.64 -17.65
CA VAL A 201 -29.61 -27.86 -18.54
C VAL A 201 -29.68 -27.22 -19.92
N THR A 202 -28.77 -26.28 -20.21
CA THR A 202 -28.19 -26.17 -21.55
C THR A 202 -26.74 -25.76 -21.44
N GLU A 203 -25.89 -26.60 -22.02
CA GLU A 203 -24.44 -26.49 -22.10
C GLU A 203 -24.00 -25.08 -22.52
N ARG A 204 -23.23 -24.41 -21.66
CA ARG A 204 -22.39 -23.29 -22.10
C ARG A 204 -21.20 -23.88 -22.87
N SER A 205 -21.40 -24.02 -24.17
CA SER A 205 -20.38 -24.32 -25.15
C SER A 205 -19.16 -23.41 -24.92
N LYS A 206 -18.02 -24.06 -24.64
CA LYS A 206 -16.70 -23.42 -24.62
C LYS A 206 -16.44 -22.84 -26.00
N LEU A 207 -16.60 -21.52 -26.15
CA LEU A 207 -16.11 -20.80 -27.32
C LEU A 207 -14.60 -20.98 -27.39
N LYS A 208 -14.14 -21.82 -28.32
CA LYS A 208 -12.72 -21.98 -28.67
C LYS A 208 -12.28 -20.70 -29.38
N ILE A 209 -11.60 -19.83 -28.64
CA ILE A 209 -10.94 -18.65 -29.19
C ILE A 209 -9.83 -19.13 -30.15
N PRO A 210 -9.75 -18.60 -31.39
CA PRO A 210 -8.71 -18.97 -32.34
C PRO A 210 -7.31 -18.69 -31.77
N SER A 211 -6.48 -19.71 -31.90
CA SER A 211 -5.11 -19.89 -31.38
C SER A 211 -4.06 -18.93 -31.95
N LYS A 212 -4.16 -17.62 -31.68
CA LYS A 212 -3.07 -16.67 -31.94
C LYS A 212 -2.74 -15.68 -30.80
N TYR A 213 -3.40 -15.79 -29.64
CA TYR A 213 -3.14 -14.93 -28.47
C TYR A 213 -2.44 -15.66 -27.30
N SER A 214 -1.92 -16.87 -27.53
CA SER A 214 -1.22 -17.66 -26.50
C SER A 214 0.25 -17.28 -26.29
N GLU A 215 0.78 -16.30 -27.04
CA GLU A 215 2.22 -16.00 -27.06
C GLU A 215 2.59 -14.63 -26.48
N LEU A 216 1.64 -13.88 -25.90
CA LEU A 216 2.02 -12.79 -25.02
C LEU A 216 2.20 -13.32 -23.60
N PRO A 217 3.33 -13.03 -22.92
CA PRO A 217 3.48 -13.38 -21.52
C PRO A 217 2.32 -12.73 -20.73
N ASP A 218 1.72 -13.50 -19.81
CA ASP A 218 0.67 -13.05 -18.89
C ASP A 218 1.32 -12.64 -17.55
N PRO A 219 1.76 -11.38 -17.39
CA PRO A 219 2.46 -10.92 -16.19
C PRO A 219 1.51 -10.69 -14.99
N PHE A 220 0.20 -10.88 -15.15
CA PHE A 220 -0.80 -10.63 -14.11
C PHE A 220 -1.57 -11.89 -13.67
N GLY A 221 -1.35 -13.04 -14.31
CA GLY A 221 -1.93 -14.33 -13.90
C GLY A 221 -3.43 -14.46 -14.10
N PHE A 222 -4.06 -13.60 -14.90
CA PHE A 222 -5.50 -13.61 -15.14
C PHE A 222 -5.98 -14.78 -16.01
N THR A 223 -5.08 -15.42 -16.77
CA THR A 223 -5.45 -16.50 -17.71
C THR A 223 -5.15 -17.91 -17.21
N SER A 224 -4.64 -18.06 -15.98
CA SER A 224 -4.40 -19.38 -15.38
C SER A 224 -5.72 -20.08 -15.04
N LYS A 225 -6.17 -20.96 -15.93
CA LYS A 225 -7.13 -22.01 -15.60
C LYS A 225 -6.50 -22.91 -14.53
N LYS A 226 -7.00 -22.80 -13.29
CA LYS A 226 -6.82 -23.83 -12.25
C LYS A 226 -7.33 -25.17 -12.80
N GLN A 227 -6.45 -26.06 -13.23
CA GLN A 227 -6.75 -27.49 -13.33
C GLN A 227 -6.49 -28.12 -11.97
N ARG A 228 -7.52 -28.78 -11.44
CA ARG A 228 -7.41 -29.75 -10.35
C ARG A 228 -6.68 -30.99 -10.83
#